data_AF-A0A2E3QP19-F1
#
_entry.id   AF-A0A2E3QP19-F1
#
_cell.length_a   1.000
_cell.length_b   1.000
_cell.length_c   1.000
_cell.angle_alpha   90.00
_cell.angle_beta   90.00
_cell.angle_gamma   90.00
#
_symmetry.space_group_name_H-M   'P 1'
#
loop_
_entity.id
_entity.type
_entity.pdbx_description
1 polymer ?
#
loop_
_entity_poly.entity_id
_entity_poly.type
_entity_poly.pdbx_seq_one_letter_code
_entity_poly.pdbx_strand_id
1 'polypeptide(L)'
;MALKLLLCTVFVFAFKLIEAAEGQGGMPQLNPASFSSQLFWLFIFFVLLFLCLHFIFLPKVEKIKSARDKTIEDFVKETKSINESIEKIMNKIDEDLNHARSNYDKLIKETTEKNKMKLEEKMSNLDQEYEKKKLELDKELVLSKNKVLNDISNISIPLSDKLFEKLIGEKIKGNKKEFEKILGEDNV
;
A
#
# COMPACT_ATOMS: atom_id res chain seq x y z
N MET A 1 25.97 14.86 55.07
CA MET A 1 26.37 14.17 56.32
C MET A 1 26.69 15.18 57.42
N ALA A 2 27.48 16.22 57.13
CA ALA A 2 27.82 17.30 58.07
C ALA A 2 26.61 18.03 58.69
N LEU A 3 25.58 18.37 57.90
CA LEU A 3 24.38 19.06 58.41
C LEU A 3 23.57 18.22 59.40
N LYS A 4 23.50 16.89 59.20
CA LYS A 4 22.82 15.98 60.13
C LYS A 4 23.61 15.84 61.43
N LEU A 5 24.94 15.83 61.36
CA LEU A 5 25.81 15.81 62.54
C LEU A 5 25.75 17.13 63.32
N LEU A 6 25.66 18.26 62.62
CA LEU A 6 25.56 19.59 63.22
C LEU A 6 24.19 19.78 63.90
N LEU A 7 23.11 19.31 63.29
CA LEU A 7 21.78 19.29 63.92
C LEU A 7 21.73 18.37 65.15
N CYS A 8 22.34 17.18 65.10
CA CYS A 8 22.43 16.29 66.27
C CYS A 8 23.28 16.86 67.41
N THR A 9 24.40 17.51 67.10
CA THR A 9 25.28 18.10 68.12
C THR A 9 24.64 19.33 68.78
N VAL A 10 23.94 20.17 68.01
CA VAL A 10 23.15 21.28 68.54
C VAL A 10 21.98 20.78 69.40
N PHE A 11 21.30 19.70 68.99
CA PHE A 11 20.22 19.10 69.76
C PHE A 11 20.69 18.50 71.10
N VAL A 12 21.85 17.82 71.11
CA VAL A 12 22.46 17.29 72.34
C VAL A 12 22.95 18.41 73.27
N PHE A 13 23.49 19.50 72.70
CA PHE A 13 23.93 20.66 73.47
C PHE A 13 22.76 21.44 74.10
N ALA A 14 21.64 21.56 73.38
CA ALA A 14 20.41 22.16 73.90
C ALA A 14 19.81 21.34 75.06
N PHE A 15 19.90 20.01 75.01
CA PHE A 15 19.46 19.13 76.10
C PHE A 15 20.31 19.30 77.37
N LYS A 16 21.60 19.62 77.22
CA LYS A 16 22.53 19.85 78.35
C LYS A 16 22.38 21.23 79.02
N LEU A 17 21.84 22.23 78.32
CA LEU A 17 21.59 23.57 78.87
C LEU A 17 20.39 23.65 79.84
N ILE A 18 19.62 22.56 79.97
CA ILE A 18 18.43 22.48 80.85
C ILE A 18 18.80 22.10 82.31
N GLU A 19 20.07 21.76 82.59
CA GLU A 19 20.60 21.49 83.94
C GLU A 19 21.26 22.75 84.56
N ALA A 20 20.48 23.78 84.94
CA ALA A 20 20.86 24.76 85.97
C ALA A 20 19.76 25.80 86.26
N ALA A 21 19.04 25.65 87.39
CA ALA A 21 18.46 26.76 88.14
C ALA A 21 18.02 26.28 89.55
N GLU A 22 18.85 26.50 90.57
CA GLU A 22 18.45 26.39 91.99
C GLU A 22 17.64 27.62 92.42
N GLY A 23 16.52 27.42 93.15
CA GLY A 23 15.79 28.49 93.82
C GLY A 23 14.35 28.16 94.25
N GLN A 24 14.18 27.82 95.53
CA GLN A 24 12.99 27.84 96.41
C GLN A 24 11.56 27.65 95.83
N GLY A 25 10.92 26.53 96.22
CA GLY A 25 9.48 26.41 96.49
C GLY A 25 8.59 25.92 95.33
N GLY A 26 7.99 24.73 95.51
CA GLY A 26 7.08 24.07 94.55
C GLY A 26 7.76 22.97 93.73
N MET A 27 6.99 22.05 93.12
CA MET A 27 7.55 21.07 92.17
C MET A 27 8.42 21.83 91.16
N PRO A 28 9.74 21.63 91.13
CA PRO A 28 10.68 22.52 90.45
C PRO A 28 10.44 22.65 88.93
N GLN A 29 9.62 21.76 88.38
CA GLN A 29 9.23 21.69 86.97
C GLN A 29 8.10 22.67 86.57
N LEU A 30 7.34 23.22 87.53
CA LEU A 30 6.19 24.11 87.29
C LEU A 30 6.40 25.53 87.83
N ASN A 31 7.65 25.96 88.00
CA ASN A 31 7.94 27.33 88.42
C ASN A 31 7.73 28.30 87.22
N PRO A 32 6.73 29.20 87.25
CA PRO A 32 6.42 30.08 86.12
C PRO A 32 7.53 31.06 85.76
N ALA A 33 8.51 31.28 86.65
CA ALA A 33 9.68 32.10 86.38
C ALA A 33 10.60 31.51 85.29
N SER A 34 10.61 30.19 85.09
CA SER A 34 11.48 29.53 84.09
C SER A 34 10.84 29.44 82.69
N PHE A 35 9.50 29.57 82.59
CA PHE A 35 8.78 29.49 81.31
C PHE A 35 9.17 30.59 80.32
N SER A 36 9.47 31.80 80.80
CA SER A 36 9.89 32.90 79.91
C SER A 36 11.21 32.59 79.20
N SER A 37 12.17 31.95 79.88
CA SER A 37 13.46 31.56 79.29
C SER A 37 13.28 30.39 78.31
N GLN A 38 12.48 29.39 78.67
CA GLN A 38 12.18 28.26 77.79
C GLN A 38 11.50 28.70 76.49
N LEU A 39 10.54 29.63 76.57
CA LEU A 39 9.85 30.15 75.39
C LEU A 39 10.77 30.99 74.49
N PHE A 40 11.70 31.75 75.08
CA PHE A 40 12.72 32.49 74.33
C PHE A 40 13.64 31.54 73.53
N TRP A 41 14.17 30.50 74.17
CA TRP A 41 15.01 29.51 73.48
C TRP A 41 14.23 28.68 72.46
N LEU A 42 12.97 28.31 72.77
CA LEU A 42 12.09 27.65 71.82
C LEU A 42 11.92 28.50 70.56
N PHE A 43 11.68 29.81 70.72
CA PHE A 43 11.55 30.72 69.59
C PHE A 43 12.84 30.77 68.76
N ILE A 44 14.01 30.87 69.41
CA ILE A 44 15.30 30.87 68.70
C ILE A 44 15.52 29.58 67.91
N PHE A 45 15.27 28.40 68.51
CA PHE A 45 15.41 27.12 67.83
C PHE A 45 14.38 26.92 66.73
N PHE A 46 13.15 27.39 66.95
CA PHE A 46 12.08 27.35 65.96
C PHE A 46 12.43 28.20 64.73
N VAL A 47 12.90 29.44 64.94
CA VAL A 47 13.35 30.32 63.84
C VAL A 47 14.53 29.69 63.11
N LEU A 48 15.52 29.16 63.83
CA LEU A 48 16.67 28.50 63.22
C LEU A 48 16.26 27.27 62.38
N LEU A 49 15.34 26.45 62.89
CA LEU A 49 14.79 25.31 62.17
C LEU A 49 13.98 25.75 60.94
N PHE A 50 13.15 26.79 61.07
CA PHE A 50 12.36 27.35 59.98
C PHE A 50 13.27 27.83 58.84
N LEU A 51 14.34 28.57 59.17
CA LEU A 51 15.33 29.02 58.18
C LEU A 51 16.02 27.82 57.51
N CYS A 52 16.39 26.79 58.28
CA CYS A 52 16.97 25.56 57.72
C CYS A 52 16.00 24.87 56.74
N LEU A 53 14.72 24.78 57.07
CA LEU A 53 13.69 24.18 56.22
C LEU A 53 13.48 25.01 54.94
N HIS A 54 13.38 26.33 55.07
CA HIS A 54 13.21 27.26 53.98
C HIS A 54 14.39 27.24 52.99
N PHE A 55 15.63 27.30 53.49
CA PHE A 55 16.80 27.37 52.61
C PHE A 55 17.26 26.03 52.05
N ILE A 56 16.90 24.89 52.66
CA ILE A 56 17.46 23.58 52.26
C ILE A 56 16.41 22.62 51.71
N PHE A 57 15.21 22.57 52.30
CA PHE A 57 14.20 21.58 51.92
C PHE A 57 13.35 22.07 50.74
N LEU A 58 12.86 23.30 50.78
CA LEU A 58 12.11 23.92 49.67
C LEU A 58 12.83 23.83 48.31
N PRO A 59 14.08 24.31 48.17
CA PRO A 59 14.76 24.27 46.87
C PRO A 59 15.02 22.84 46.37
N LYS A 60 15.11 21.85 47.26
CA LYS A 60 15.25 20.44 46.84
C LYS A 60 13.95 19.89 46.27
N VAL A 61 12.81 20.20 46.89
CA VAL A 61 11.49 19.79 46.39
C VAL A 61 11.18 20.47 45.07
N GLU A 62 11.49 21.76 44.94
CA GLU A 62 11.33 22.50 43.69
C GLU A 62 12.17 21.91 42.54
N LYS A 63 13.43 21.55 42.80
CA LYS A 63 14.28 20.88 41.80
C LYS A 63 13.67 19.56 41.31
N ILE A 64 13.12 18.75 42.21
CA ILE A 64 12.49 17.48 41.84
C ILE A 64 11.22 17.73 41.01
N LYS A 65 10.40 18.71 41.42
CA LYS A 65 9.20 19.09 40.67
C LYS A 65 9.56 19.58 39.27
N SER A 66 10.50 20.53 39.15
CA SER A 66 10.95 21.07 37.87
C SER A 66 11.55 19.98 36.97
N ALA A 67 12.33 19.05 37.52
CA ALA A 67 12.86 17.92 36.74
C ALA A 67 11.74 17.04 36.17
N ARG A 68 10.71 16.72 36.97
CA ARG A 68 9.54 15.96 36.50
C ARG A 68 8.75 16.72 35.44
N ASP A 69 8.47 18.00 35.69
CA ASP A 69 7.73 18.86 34.77
C ASP A 69 8.46 18.95 33.42
N LYS A 70 9.79 19.11 33.44
CA LYS A 70 10.63 19.12 32.24
C LYS A 70 10.57 17.79 31.48
N THR A 71 10.69 16.66 32.17
CA THR A 71 10.59 15.34 31.53
C THR A 71 9.23 15.13 30.88
N ILE A 72 8.14 15.57 31.52
CA ILE A 72 6.79 15.50 30.94
C ILE A 72 6.71 16.39 29.69
N GLU A 73 7.22 17.61 29.76
CA GLU A 73 7.24 18.53 28.61
C GLU A 73 8.03 17.97 27.43
N ASP A 74 9.20 17.39 27.70
CA ASP A 74 10.06 16.73 26.71
C ASP A 74 9.30 15.57 26.03
N PHE A 75 8.64 14.70 26.79
CA PHE A 75 7.83 13.61 26.24
C PHE A 75 6.62 14.10 25.43
N VAL A 76 5.95 15.16 25.88
CA VAL A 76 4.83 15.76 25.13
C VAL A 76 5.34 16.33 23.80
N LYS A 77 6.49 17.01 23.81
CA LYS A 77 7.11 17.56 22.61
C LYS A 77 7.55 16.46 21.63
N GLU A 78 8.18 15.42 22.14
CA GLU A 78 8.56 14.25 21.34
C GLU A 78 7.33 13.60 20.70
N THR A 79 6.29 13.34 21.49
CA THR A 79 5.03 12.76 21.00
C THR A 79 4.39 13.63 19.91
N LYS A 80 4.38 14.96 20.08
CA LYS A 80 3.90 15.88 19.03
C LYS A 80 4.74 15.76 17.75
N SER A 81 6.06 15.73 17.86
CA SER A 81 6.94 15.60 16.69
C SER A 81 6.75 14.26 15.95
N ILE A 82 6.50 13.18 16.69
CA ILE A 82 6.19 11.87 16.13
C ILE A 82 4.84 11.92 15.40
N ASN A 83 3.81 12.51 16.02
CA ASN A 83 2.50 12.67 15.39
C ASN A 83 2.58 13.51 14.10
N GLU A 84 3.31 14.63 14.11
CA GLU A 84 3.55 15.43 12.90
C GLU A 84 4.30 14.64 11.82
N SER A 85 5.22 13.76 12.21
CA SER A 85 5.95 12.91 11.28
C SER A 85 5.04 11.83 10.68
N ILE A 86 4.15 11.24 11.49
CA ILE A 86 3.12 10.29 11.04
C ILE A 86 2.16 10.97 10.06
N GLU A 87 1.69 12.17 10.36
CA GLU A 87 0.79 12.92 9.48
C GLU A 87 1.46 13.20 8.12
N LYS A 88 2.73 13.61 8.12
CA LYS A 88 3.51 13.78 6.88
C LYS A 88 3.66 12.49 6.09
N ILE A 89 3.88 11.36 6.76
CA ILE A 89 3.97 10.05 6.11
C ILE A 89 2.61 9.65 5.52
N MET A 90 1.51 9.87 6.26
CA MET A 90 0.16 9.58 5.79
C MET A 90 -0.17 10.38 4.53
N ASN A 91 0.11 11.69 4.54
CA ASN A 91 -0.11 12.55 3.38
C ASN A 91 0.70 12.08 2.16
N LYS A 92 1.96 11.66 2.35
CA LYS A 92 2.77 11.07 1.26
C LYS A 92 2.19 9.77 0.73
N ILE A 93 1.72 8.89 1.61
CA ILE A 93 1.08 7.64 1.21
C ILE A 93 -0.18 7.93 0.38
N ASP A 94 -1.01 8.89 0.81
CA ASP A 94 -2.21 9.29 0.08
C ASP A 94 -1.87 9.90 -1.29
N GLU A 95 -0.84 10.75 -1.37
CA GLU A 95 -0.32 11.30 -2.62
C GLU A 95 0.18 10.18 -3.56
N ASP A 96 0.99 9.26 -3.04
CA ASP A 96 1.54 8.13 -3.80
C ASP A 96 0.43 7.20 -4.31
N LEU A 97 -0.58 6.91 -3.47
CA LEU A 97 -1.74 6.10 -3.86
C LEU A 97 -2.57 6.78 -4.95
N ASN A 98 -2.79 8.10 -4.83
CA ASN A 98 -3.51 8.86 -5.85
C ASN A 98 -2.74 8.91 -7.17
N HIS A 99 -1.42 9.12 -7.12
CA HIS A 99 -0.57 9.10 -8.29
C HIS A 99 -0.53 7.72 -8.96
N ALA A 100 -0.40 6.65 -8.16
CA ALA A 100 -0.42 5.27 -8.65
C ALA A 100 -1.77 4.93 -9.32
N ARG A 101 -2.89 5.33 -8.72
CA ARG A 101 -4.24 5.15 -9.31
C ARG A 101 -4.38 5.89 -10.65
N SER A 102 -3.98 7.16 -10.69
CA SER A 102 -4.00 7.94 -11.93
C SER A 102 -3.15 7.29 -13.03
N ASN A 103 -1.95 6.80 -12.68
CA ASN A 103 -1.08 6.14 -13.65
C ASN A 103 -1.62 4.79 -14.11
N TYR A 104 -2.22 4.02 -13.22
CA TYR A 104 -2.92 2.78 -13.54
C TYR A 104 -4.06 3.03 -14.52
N ASP A 105 -4.91 4.02 -14.25
CA ASP A 105 -6.05 4.36 -15.13
C ASP A 105 -5.57 4.84 -16.52
N LYS A 106 -4.50 5.65 -16.56
CA LYS A 106 -3.86 6.05 -17.82
C LYS A 106 -3.31 4.85 -18.58
N LEU A 107 -2.57 3.97 -17.91
CA LEU A 107 -1.97 2.80 -18.53
C LEU A 107 -3.04 1.84 -19.06
N ILE A 108 -4.15 1.65 -18.34
CA ILE A 108 -5.29 0.87 -18.83
C ILE A 108 -5.84 1.49 -20.10
N LYS A 109 -6.18 2.79 -20.08
CA LYS A 109 -6.75 3.47 -21.25
C LYS A 109 -5.83 3.41 -22.46
N GLU A 110 -4.53 3.64 -22.26
CA GLU A 110 -3.55 3.55 -23.34
C GLU A 110 -3.41 2.13 -23.88
N THR A 111 -3.43 1.13 -22.99
CA THR A 111 -3.27 -0.28 -23.39
C THR A 111 -4.52 -0.78 -24.10
N THR A 112 -5.72 -0.41 -23.64
CA THR A 112 -6.98 -0.77 -24.29
C THR A 112 -7.08 -0.13 -25.67
N GLU A 113 -6.71 1.15 -25.80
CA GLU A 113 -6.69 1.84 -27.10
C GLU A 113 -5.67 1.20 -28.05
N LYS A 114 -4.43 0.96 -27.60
CA LYS A 114 -3.40 0.27 -28.40
C LYS A 114 -3.84 -1.13 -28.81
N ASN A 115 -4.50 -1.88 -27.93
CA ASN A 115 -5.01 -3.21 -28.25
C ASN A 115 -6.14 -3.15 -29.27
N LYS A 116 -7.04 -2.17 -29.15
CA LYS A 116 -8.12 -1.95 -30.12
C LYS A 116 -7.56 -1.61 -31.50
N MET A 117 -6.61 -0.69 -31.59
CA MET A 117 -5.93 -0.36 -32.85
C MET A 117 -5.24 -1.59 -33.48
N LYS A 118 -4.52 -2.38 -32.68
CA LYS A 118 -3.89 -3.62 -33.16
C LYS A 118 -4.92 -4.67 -33.62
N LEU A 119 -6.08 -4.74 -32.97
CA LEU A 119 -7.17 -5.63 -33.36
C LEU A 119 -7.76 -5.19 -34.69
N GLU A 120 -8.03 -3.90 -34.87
CA GLU A 120 -8.53 -3.33 -36.12
C GLU A 120 -7.54 -3.54 -37.28
N GLU A 121 -6.25 -3.32 -37.04
CA GLU A 121 -5.19 -3.58 -38.03
C GLU A 121 -5.15 -5.07 -38.42
N LYS A 122 -5.19 -5.98 -37.44
CA LYS A 122 -5.21 -7.42 -37.71
C LYS A 122 -6.46 -7.86 -38.46
N MET A 123 -7.62 -7.33 -38.10
CA MET A 123 -8.88 -7.63 -38.80
C MET A 123 -8.82 -7.13 -40.24
N SER A 124 -8.33 -5.91 -40.47
CA SER A 124 -8.18 -5.38 -41.83
C SER A 124 -7.21 -6.21 -42.68
N ASN A 125 -6.08 -6.65 -42.11
CA ASN A 125 -5.13 -7.52 -42.81
C ASN A 125 -5.74 -8.89 -43.10
N LEU A 126 -6.48 -9.47 -42.14
CA LEU A 126 -7.17 -10.75 -42.30
C LEU A 126 -8.22 -10.65 -43.41
N ASP A 127 -9.03 -9.59 -43.44
CA ASP A 127 -10.04 -9.35 -44.47
C ASP A 127 -9.41 -9.25 -45.87
N GLN A 128 -8.26 -8.56 -45.99
CA GLN A 128 -7.51 -8.48 -47.24
C GLN A 128 -6.97 -9.84 -47.69
N GLU A 129 -6.45 -10.66 -46.77
CA GLU A 129 -6.01 -12.02 -47.07
C GLU A 129 -7.18 -12.93 -47.47
N TYR A 130 -8.32 -12.83 -46.78
CA TYR A 130 -9.54 -13.56 -47.11
C TYR A 130 -10.05 -13.23 -48.50
N GLU A 131 -10.14 -11.94 -48.86
CA GLU A 131 -10.57 -11.53 -50.20
C GLU A 131 -9.60 -12.00 -51.29
N LYS A 132 -8.27 -11.92 -51.05
CA LYS A 132 -7.28 -12.48 -51.99
C LYS A 132 -7.47 -13.97 -52.20
N LYS A 133 -7.63 -14.73 -51.10
CA LYS A 133 -7.80 -16.18 -51.15
C LYS A 133 -9.12 -16.59 -51.81
N LYS A 134 -10.19 -15.83 -51.58
CA LYS A 134 -11.48 -16.02 -52.25
C LYS A 134 -11.36 -15.84 -53.76
N LEU A 135 -10.70 -14.77 -54.22
CA LEU A 135 -10.46 -14.53 -55.64
C LEU A 135 -9.58 -15.61 -56.29
N GLU A 136 -8.61 -16.14 -55.55
CA GLU A 136 -7.77 -17.26 -56.02
C GLU A 136 -8.60 -18.54 -56.18
N LEU A 137 -9.40 -18.90 -55.17
CA LEU A 137 -10.31 -20.04 -55.23
C LEU A 137 -11.34 -19.90 -56.36
N ASP A 138 -11.90 -18.71 -56.57
CA ASP A 138 -12.86 -18.48 -57.66
C ASP A 138 -12.21 -18.71 -59.03
N LYS A 139 -10.95 -18.29 -59.22
CA LYS A 139 -10.20 -18.56 -60.45
C LYS A 139 -9.92 -20.05 -60.63
N GLU A 140 -9.47 -20.73 -59.58
CA GLU A 140 -9.24 -22.18 -59.62
C GLU A 140 -10.53 -22.96 -59.92
N LEU A 141 -11.66 -22.54 -59.36
CA LEU A 141 -12.96 -23.15 -59.58
C LEU A 141 -13.38 -22.99 -61.05
N VAL A 142 -13.23 -21.81 -61.64
CA VAL A 142 -13.50 -21.58 -63.07
C VAL A 142 -12.58 -22.43 -63.95
N LEU A 143 -11.29 -22.50 -63.65
CA LEU A 143 -10.33 -23.34 -64.38
C LEU A 143 -10.70 -24.82 -64.30
N SER A 144 -11.04 -25.31 -63.10
CA SER A 144 -11.49 -26.68 -62.86
C SER A 144 -12.78 -26.98 -63.61
N LYS A 145 -13.76 -26.07 -63.58
CA LYS A 145 -15.02 -26.19 -64.34
C LYS A 145 -14.74 -26.30 -65.84
N ASN A 146 -13.90 -25.45 -66.40
CA ASN A 146 -13.52 -25.50 -67.81
C ASN A 146 -12.79 -26.80 -68.16
N LYS A 147 -11.91 -27.29 -67.28
CA LYS A 147 -11.23 -28.57 -67.46
C LYS A 147 -12.23 -29.74 -67.49
N VAL A 148 -13.16 -29.78 -66.53
CA VAL A 148 -14.22 -30.80 -66.48
C VAL A 148 -15.10 -30.75 -67.73
N LEU A 149 -15.48 -29.55 -68.19
CA LEU A 149 -16.27 -29.39 -69.42
C LEU A 149 -15.51 -29.87 -70.68
N ASN A 150 -14.19 -29.66 -70.75
CA ASN A 150 -13.40 -30.20 -71.86
C ASN A 150 -13.24 -31.73 -71.76
N ASP A 151 -13.02 -32.24 -70.56
CA ASP A 151 -12.82 -33.67 -70.31
C ASP A 151 -14.13 -34.48 -70.40
N ILE A 152 -15.31 -33.87 -70.23
CA ILE A 152 -16.60 -34.60 -70.26
C ILE A 152 -16.82 -35.30 -71.60
N SER A 153 -16.46 -34.65 -72.71
CA SER A 153 -16.58 -35.25 -74.05
C SER A 153 -15.67 -36.47 -74.21
N ASN A 154 -14.45 -36.38 -73.67
CA ASN A 154 -13.46 -37.46 -73.72
C ASN A 154 -13.83 -38.63 -72.81
N ILE A 155 -14.63 -38.41 -71.75
CA ILE A 155 -15.09 -39.46 -70.83
C ILE A 155 -16.42 -40.08 -71.27
N SER A 156 -17.37 -39.25 -71.73
CA SER A 156 -18.71 -39.69 -72.13
C SER A 156 -18.70 -40.54 -73.40
N ILE A 157 -17.89 -40.20 -74.41
CA ILE A 157 -17.78 -41.00 -75.65
C ILE A 157 -17.37 -42.46 -75.35
N PRO A 158 -16.24 -42.74 -74.68
CA PRO A 158 -15.83 -44.12 -74.39
C PRO A 158 -16.75 -44.81 -73.37
N LEU A 159 -17.43 -44.08 -72.48
CA LEU A 159 -18.42 -44.67 -71.58
C LEU A 159 -19.67 -45.13 -72.33
N SER A 160 -20.18 -44.30 -73.25
CA SER A 160 -21.30 -44.66 -74.13
C SER A 160 -20.94 -45.83 -75.05
N ASP A 161 -19.74 -45.83 -75.65
CA ASP A 161 -19.26 -46.95 -76.47
C ASP A 161 -19.23 -48.26 -75.67
N LYS A 162 -18.74 -48.24 -74.42
CA LYS A 162 -18.76 -49.42 -73.53
C LYS A 162 -20.17 -49.86 -73.13
N LEU A 163 -21.09 -48.92 -72.90
CA LEU A 163 -22.49 -49.24 -72.59
C LEU A 163 -23.18 -49.88 -73.81
N PHE A 164 -22.95 -49.36 -75.01
CA PHE A 164 -23.46 -49.93 -76.26
C PHE A 164 -22.87 -51.32 -76.55
N GLU A 165 -21.56 -51.51 -76.37
CA GLU A 165 -20.90 -52.82 -76.50
C GLU A 165 -21.53 -53.86 -75.57
N LYS A 166 -21.87 -53.47 -74.33
CA LYS A 166 -22.49 -54.36 -73.34
C LYS A 166 -23.98 -54.65 -73.61
N LEU A 167 -24.71 -53.74 -74.25
CA LEU A 167 -26.15 -53.88 -74.52
C LEU A 167 -26.47 -54.56 -75.86
N ILE A 168 -25.70 -54.28 -76.92
CA ILE A 168 -25.97 -54.78 -78.28
C ILE A 168 -24.98 -55.86 -78.72
N GLY A 169 -23.84 -56.03 -78.05
CA GLY A 169 -22.88 -57.10 -78.34
C GLY A 169 -22.02 -56.89 -79.59
N GLU A 170 -22.12 -55.73 -80.26
CA GLU A 170 -21.27 -55.32 -81.38
C GLU A 170 -20.45 -54.06 -81.04
N LYS A 171 -19.21 -54.02 -81.56
CA LYS A 171 -18.27 -52.90 -81.37
C LYS A 171 -18.49 -51.80 -82.40
N ILE A 172 -19.21 -50.76 -82.02
CA ILE A 172 -19.25 -49.50 -82.78
C ILE A 172 -18.27 -48.52 -82.12
N LYS A 173 -17.43 -47.84 -82.92
CA LYS A 173 -16.53 -46.78 -82.45
C LYS A 173 -17.16 -45.42 -82.76
N GLY A 174 -17.55 -44.67 -81.74
CA GLY A 174 -18.06 -43.30 -81.91
C GLY A 174 -16.96 -42.33 -82.38
N ASN A 175 -17.31 -41.40 -83.28
CA ASN A 175 -16.39 -40.39 -83.83
C ASN A 175 -16.59 -39.02 -83.16
N LYS A 176 -15.49 -38.38 -82.74
CA LYS A 176 -15.47 -37.09 -82.04
C LYS A 176 -16.20 -35.95 -82.76
N LYS A 177 -16.23 -35.98 -84.11
CA LYS A 177 -16.90 -34.97 -84.96
C LYS A 177 -18.43 -34.99 -84.90
N GLU A 178 -19.03 -36.12 -84.54
CA GLU A 178 -20.49 -36.27 -84.47
C GLU A 178 -21.03 -35.74 -83.13
N PHE A 179 -20.25 -35.91 -82.05
CA PHE A 179 -20.52 -35.37 -80.72
C PHE A 179 -20.42 -33.83 -80.68
N GLU A 180 -19.44 -33.24 -81.37
CA GLU A 180 -19.31 -31.78 -81.52
C GLU A 180 -20.47 -31.16 -82.34
N LYS A 181 -21.05 -31.92 -83.29
CA LYS A 181 -22.18 -31.46 -84.12
C LYS A 181 -23.50 -31.39 -83.33
N ILE A 182 -23.72 -32.32 -82.39
CA ILE A 182 -24.91 -32.35 -81.54
C ILE A 182 -24.86 -31.26 -80.45
N LEU A 183 -23.69 -30.98 -79.89
CA LEU A 183 -23.54 -29.90 -78.89
C LEU A 183 -23.52 -28.49 -79.50
N GLY A 184 -23.27 -28.36 -80.81
CA GLY A 184 -23.28 -27.07 -81.52
C GLY A 184 -24.67 -26.60 -81.97
N GLU A 185 -25.71 -27.43 -81.89
CA GLU A 185 -27.09 -27.07 -82.26
C GLU A 185 -27.89 -26.40 -81.11
N ASP A 186 -27.41 -26.48 -79.86
CA ASP A 186 -28.11 -25.95 -78.66
C ASP A 186 -27.47 -24.67 -78.08
N ASN A 187 -26.86 -23.81 -78.90
CA ASN A 187 -26.56 -22.42 -78.51
C ASN A 187 -27.59 -21.46 -79.12
N VAL A 188 -28.80 -21.45 -78.54
CA VAL A 188 -29.72 -20.30 -78.45
C VAL A 188 -30.10 -20.11 -76.99
#